data_AF-A0A3R7LJH0-F1
#
_entry.id   AF-A0A3R7LJH0-F1
#
_cell.length_a   1.000
_cell.length_b   1.000
_cell.length_c   1.000
_cell.angle_alpha   90.00
_cell.angle_beta   90.00
_cell.angle_gamma   90.00
#
_symmetry.space_group_name_H-M   'P 1'
#
loop_
_entity.id
_entity.type
_entity.pdbx_description
1 polymer ?
#
loop_
_entity_poly.entity_id
_entity_poly.type
_entity_poly.pdbx_seq_one_letter_code
_entity_poly.pdbx_strand_id
1 'polypeptide(L)'
;MTAILIDLTDPLTLTQHTQLLAWLESEVDKAPRGTQFTMGVVSDDEAKWGATAPLCKPQDAASASSFTQNASLIDQRYREQFLDPLQARIREMTSASGADSSPIMESLQALAADTPGFVTFDGPRRVILVSDLLQHSEALSMYRGDNWDSFRNSGNFERVGMTFLDADVVIYQVPRANEGSIDFDEIEHFWAMYFERQGAHLPELKRLGDL
;
A
#
# COMPACT_ATOMS: atom_id res chain seq x y z
N MET A 1 11.55 -5.28 -3.57
CA MET A 1 10.24 -5.88 -3.26
C MET A 1 9.26 -4.79 -2.91
N THR A 2 7.98 -5.01 -3.18
CA THR A 2 6.93 -4.01 -3.03
C THR A 2 5.73 -4.63 -2.33
N ALA A 3 5.34 -4.08 -1.20
CA ALA A 3 4.12 -4.42 -0.48
C ALA A 3 3.11 -3.30 -0.68
N ILE A 4 1.89 -3.63 -1.11
CA ILE A 4 0.83 -2.66 -1.40
C ILE A 4 -0.31 -2.88 -0.41
N LEU A 5 -0.65 -1.89 0.40
CA LEU A 5 -1.83 -1.91 1.25
C LEU A 5 -2.92 -1.01 0.66
N ILE A 6 -4.12 -1.55 0.55
CA ILE A 6 -5.27 -0.84 0.02
C ILE A 6 -6.33 -0.68 1.11
N ASP A 7 -6.59 0.55 1.52
CA ASP A 7 -7.65 0.96 2.42
C ASP A 7 -8.76 1.64 1.62
N LEU A 8 -9.90 0.96 1.57
CA LEU A 8 -11.10 1.41 0.86
C LEU A 8 -12.33 1.27 1.74
N THR A 9 -12.12 1.58 3.02
CA THR A 9 -13.21 1.81 3.97
C THR A 9 -14.25 2.78 3.38
N ASP A 10 -13.82 3.75 2.57
CA ASP A 10 -14.69 4.53 1.67
C ASP A 10 -14.63 4.11 0.20
N PRO A 11 -15.77 4.18 -0.51
CA PRO A 11 -15.80 3.88 -1.94
C PRO A 11 -15.10 4.96 -2.77
N LEU A 12 -14.31 4.52 -3.75
CA LEU A 12 -13.75 5.39 -4.78
C LEU A 12 -14.80 5.77 -5.82
N THR A 13 -14.72 7.00 -6.31
CA THR A 13 -15.37 7.39 -7.57
C THR A 13 -14.73 6.65 -8.75
N LEU A 14 -15.45 6.56 -9.88
CA LEU A 14 -14.93 5.93 -11.10
C LEU A 14 -13.62 6.58 -11.60
N THR A 15 -13.52 7.91 -11.47
CA THR A 15 -12.33 8.68 -11.86
C THR A 15 -11.14 8.32 -10.97
N GLN A 16 -11.33 8.33 -9.65
CA GLN A 16 -10.28 7.95 -8.69
C GLN A 16 -9.83 6.50 -8.89
N HIS A 17 -10.77 5.59 -9.15
CA HIS A 17 -10.46 4.19 -9.45
C HIS A 17 -9.57 4.05 -10.67
N THR A 18 -9.93 4.72 -11.77
CA THR A 18 -9.15 4.70 -13.03
C THR A 18 -7.76 5.32 -12.83
N GLN A 19 -7.68 6.43 -12.11
CA GLN A 19 -6.41 7.11 -11.82
C GLN A 19 -5.51 6.26 -10.93
N LEU A 20 -6.05 5.66 -9.87
CA LEU A 20 -5.34 4.76 -8.97
C LEU A 20 -4.76 3.56 -9.73
N LEU A 21 -5.56 2.93 -10.60
CA LEU A 21 -5.08 1.83 -11.43
C LEU A 21 -3.90 2.25 -12.31
N ALA A 22 -3.99 3.39 -12.99
CA ALA A 22 -2.91 3.91 -13.83
C ALA A 22 -1.63 4.21 -13.02
N TRP A 23 -1.76 4.69 -11.78
CA TRP A 23 -0.62 4.94 -10.90
C TRP A 23 0.03 3.66 -10.41
N LEU A 24 -0.76 2.68 -9.97
CA LEU A 24 -0.24 1.37 -9.55
C LEU A 24 0.42 0.64 -10.73
N GLU A 25 -0.15 0.71 -11.93
CA GLU A 25 0.48 0.21 -13.15
C GLU A 25 1.82 0.89 -13.42
N SER A 26 1.90 2.21 -13.24
CA SER A 26 3.16 2.95 -13.38
C SER A 26 4.23 2.50 -12.38
N GLU A 27 3.86 2.23 -11.12
CA GLU A 27 4.81 1.70 -10.12
C GLU A 27 5.29 0.30 -10.49
N VAL A 28 4.39 -0.55 -11.01
CA VAL A 28 4.71 -1.90 -11.47
C VAL A 28 5.64 -1.86 -12.68
N ASP A 29 5.39 -0.98 -13.64
CA ASP A 29 6.20 -0.82 -14.85
C ASP A 29 7.61 -0.30 -14.53
N LYS A 30 7.74 0.63 -13.59
CA LYS A 30 9.04 1.15 -13.13
C LYS A 30 9.83 0.15 -12.30
N ALA A 31 9.17 -0.81 -11.66
CA ALA A 31 9.85 -1.78 -10.82
C ALA A 31 10.84 -2.66 -11.62
N PRO A 32 12.02 -2.98 -11.07
CA PRO A 32 12.95 -3.88 -11.73
C PRO A 32 12.37 -5.28 -11.96
N ARG A 33 12.89 -5.98 -12.98
CA ARG A 33 12.64 -7.42 -13.15
C ARG A 33 13.00 -8.18 -11.87
N GLY A 34 12.18 -9.15 -11.50
CA GLY A 34 12.35 -9.96 -10.30
C GLY A 34 11.80 -9.30 -9.03
N THR A 35 11.22 -8.09 -9.12
CA THR A 35 10.52 -7.49 -8.00
C THR A 35 9.35 -8.37 -7.58
N GLN A 36 9.34 -8.79 -6.33
CA GLN A 36 8.21 -9.44 -5.67
C GLN A 36 7.17 -8.39 -5.25
N PHE A 37 5.91 -8.65 -5.59
CA PHE A 37 4.74 -7.88 -5.21
C PHE A 37 3.84 -8.71 -4.30
N THR A 38 3.45 -8.11 -3.19
CA THR A 38 2.37 -8.60 -2.31
C THR A 38 1.37 -7.48 -2.10
N MET A 39 0.11 -7.84 -1.89
CA MET A 39 -0.97 -6.90 -1.65
C MET A 39 -1.76 -7.33 -0.42
N GLY A 40 -2.25 -6.37 0.35
CA GLY A 40 -3.19 -6.57 1.45
C GLY A 40 -4.29 -5.51 1.42
N VAL A 41 -5.31 -5.71 2.25
CA VAL A 41 -6.39 -4.76 2.43
C VAL A 41 -6.52 -4.35 3.89
N VAL A 42 -7.01 -3.13 4.12
CA VAL A 42 -7.54 -2.74 5.43
C VAL A 42 -8.96 -3.26 5.55
N SER A 43 -9.26 -3.92 6.68
CA SER A 43 -10.59 -4.45 6.98
C SER A 43 -10.80 -4.47 8.49
N ASP A 44 -12.05 -4.37 8.91
CA ASP A 44 -12.52 -4.70 10.26
C ASP A 44 -12.42 -6.19 10.62
N ASP A 45 -12.39 -7.08 9.62
CA ASP A 45 -12.22 -8.53 9.77
C ASP A 45 -10.72 -8.90 9.72
N GLU A 46 -10.14 -9.22 10.88
CA GLU A 46 -8.75 -9.66 11.02
C GLU A 46 -8.41 -10.88 10.14
N ALA A 47 -9.39 -11.73 9.79
CA ALA A 47 -9.15 -12.88 8.92
C ALA A 47 -8.82 -12.50 7.47
N LYS A 48 -9.06 -11.25 7.08
CA LYS A 48 -8.71 -10.70 5.76
C LYS A 48 -7.38 -9.94 5.75
N TRP A 49 -6.76 -9.76 6.92
CA TRP A 49 -5.46 -9.12 7.00
C TRP A 49 -4.36 -10.03 6.43
N GLY A 50 -3.22 -9.43 6.13
CA GLY A 50 -2.05 -10.15 5.64
C GLY A 50 -1.77 -9.92 4.16
N ALA A 51 -0.89 -10.76 3.62
CA ALA A 51 -0.41 -10.65 2.25
C ALA A 51 -1.07 -11.68 1.34
N THR A 52 -1.48 -11.25 0.16
CA THR A 52 -1.76 -12.16 -0.96
C THR A 52 -0.51 -12.94 -1.36
N ALA A 53 -0.71 -14.09 -2.01
CA ALA A 53 0.38 -14.89 -2.55
C ALA A 53 1.31 -14.03 -3.45
N PRO A 54 2.64 -14.10 -3.30
CA PRO A 54 3.55 -13.20 -3.99
C PRO A 54 3.49 -13.35 -5.52
N LEU A 55 3.57 -12.23 -6.23
CA LEU A 55 3.74 -12.17 -7.68
C LEU A 55 5.10 -11.56 -8.02
N CYS A 56 5.91 -12.25 -8.81
CA CYS A 56 7.23 -11.75 -9.20
C CYS A 56 7.19 -11.20 -10.63
N LYS A 57 7.67 -9.98 -10.82
CA LYS A 57 7.74 -9.34 -12.14
C LYS A 57 8.68 -10.13 -13.06
N PRO A 58 8.18 -10.75 -14.15
CA PRO A 58 9.01 -11.48 -15.08
C PRO A 58 9.76 -10.50 -16.02
N GLN A 59 10.45 -11.05 -17.01
CA GLN A 59 10.98 -10.24 -18.11
C GLN A 59 9.81 -9.67 -18.94
N ASP A 60 9.94 -8.43 -19.39
CA ASP A 60 9.02 -7.78 -20.33
C ASP A 60 9.63 -7.72 -21.74
N ALA A 61 8.82 -7.34 -22.74
CA ALA A 61 9.30 -7.21 -24.12
C ALA A 61 10.35 -6.09 -24.29
N ALA A 62 10.29 -5.04 -23.47
CA ALA A 62 11.23 -3.92 -23.52
C ALA A 62 12.68 -4.36 -23.20
N SER A 63 12.84 -5.38 -22.37
CA SER A 63 14.13 -5.97 -22.02
C SER A 63 14.50 -7.20 -22.83
N ALA A 64 13.75 -7.54 -23.90
CA ALA A 64 14.02 -8.69 -24.75
C ALA A 64 15.12 -8.41 -25.79
N SER A 65 16.06 -9.34 -25.95
CA SER A 65 17.07 -9.30 -27.02
C SER A 65 16.43 -9.53 -28.39
N SER A 66 16.58 -8.57 -29.31
CA SER A 66 16.08 -8.67 -30.68
C SER A 66 16.75 -9.76 -31.51
N PHE A 67 17.95 -10.20 -31.12
CA PHE A 67 18.72 -11.21 -31.86
C PHE A 67 18.41 -12.65 -31.43
N THR A 68 18.00 -12.86 -30.17
CA THR A 68 17.96 -14.20 -29.56
C THR A 68 16.65 -14.53 -28.87
N GLN A 69 15.73 -13.57 -28.73
CA GLN A 69 14.48 -13.75 -28.01
C GLN A 69 13.26 -13.36 -28.85
N ASN A 70 12.13 -13.99 -28.57
CA ASN A 70 10.86 -13.63 -29.16
C ASN A 70 10.14 -12.63 -28.24
N ALA A 71 10.22 -11.34 -28.57
CA ALA A 71 9.61 -10.27 -27.79
C ALA A 71 8.08 -10.43 -27.66
N SER A 72 7.40 -10.91 -28.69
CA SER A 72 5.94 -11.14 -28.66
C SER A 72 5.55 -12.21 -27.65
N LEU A 73 6.27 -13.33 -27.62
CA LEU A 73 6.03 -14.39 -26.64
C LEU A 73 6.36 -13.94 -25.20
N ILE A 74 7.35 -13.08 -25.02
CA ILE A 74 7.69 -12.50 -23.72
C ILE A 74 6.59 -11.55 -23.25
N ASP A 75 6.09 -10.66 -24.12
CA ASP A 75 4.99 -9.75 -23.81
C ASP A 75 3.73 -10.51 -23.40
N GLN A 76 3.37 -11.53 -24.19
CA GLN A 76 2.21 -12.38 -23.89
C GLN A 76 2.34 -13.01 -22.50
N ARG A 77 3.49 -13.60 -22.18
CA ARG A 77 3.72 -14.20 -20.86
C ARG A 77 3.68 -13.17 -19.74
N TYR A 78 4.28 -12.00 -19.94
CA TYR A 78 4.26 -10.90 -18.98
C TYR A 78 2.82 -10.49 -18.65
N ARG A 79 1.98 -10.33 -19.67
CA ARG A 79 0.56 -9.98 -19.50
C ARG A 79 -0.20 -11.07 -18.75
N GLU A 80 -0.22 -12.28 -19.31
CA GLU A 80 -1.07 -13.37 -18.83
C GLU A 80 -0.68 -13.88 -17.43
N GLN A 81 0.62 -13.89 -17.11
CA GLN A 81 1.12 -14.50 -15.86
C GLN A 81 1.40 -13.50 -14.75
N PHE A 82 1.48 -12.21 -15.06
CA PHE A 82 1.85 -11.20 -14.07
C PHE A 82 0.92 -9.98 -14.08
N LEU A 83 0.78 -9.28 -15.20
CA LEU A 83 -0.01 -8.04 -15.24
C LEU A 83 -1.50 -8.29 -15.02
N ASP A 84 -2.10 -9.24 -15.74
CA ASP A 84 -3.54 -9.52 -15.65
C ASP A 84 -3.92 -10.05 -14.26
N PRO A 85 -3.17 -11.01 -13.64
CA PRO A 85 -3.44 -11.44 -12.26
C PRO A 85 -3.28 -10.31 -11.24
N LEU A 86 -2.28 -9.43 -11.41
CA LEU A 86 -2.06 -8.30 -10.51
C LEU A 86 -3.23 -7.32 -10.59
N GLN A 87 -3.62 -6.91 -11.80
CA GLN A 87 -4.75 -6.02 -12.00
C GLN A 87 -6.07 -6.62 -11.53
N ALA A 88 -6.27 -7.93 -11.72
CA ALA A 88 -7.47 -8.62 -11.25
C ALA A 88 -7.58 -8.53 -9.72
N ARG A 89 -6.48 -8.73 -8.99
CA ARG A 89 -6.46 -8.58 -7.53
C ARG A 89 -6.69 -7.15 -7.08
N ILE A 90 -6.06 -6.17 -7.74
CA ILE A 90 -6.30 -4.76 -7.42
C ILE A 90 -7.79 -4.42 -7.66
N ARG A 91 -8.39 -4.89 -8.76
CA ARG A 91 -9.83 -4.68 -9.04
C ARG A 91 -10.73 -5.34 -7.99
N GLU A 92 -10.42 -6.55 -7.57
CA GLU A 92 -11.16 -7.25 -6.51
C GLU A 92 -11.08 -6.48 -5.20
N MET A 93 -9.86 -6.13 -4.75
CA MET A 93 -9.62 -5.35 -3.55
C MET A 93 -10.26 -3.97 -3.59
N THR A 94 -10.33 -3.36 -4.78
CA THR A 94 -10.95 -2.04 -4.98
C THR A 94 -12.46 -2.03 -5.13
N SER A 95 -13.07 -3.21 -5.25
CA SER A 95 -14.53 -3.36 -5.36
C SER A 95 -15.22 -3.60 -4.02
N ALA A 96 -14.48 -4.07 -3.00
CA ALA A 96 -14.97 -4.22 -1.64
C ALA A 96 -14.95 -2.84 -0.95
N SER A 97 -16.10 -2.38 -0.46
CA SER A 97 -16.20 -1.13 0.29
C SER A 97 -17.14 -1.29 1.49
N GLY A 98 -16.97 -0.42 2.49
CA GLY A 98 -17.77 -0.40 3.70
C GLY A 98 -17.19 -1.30 4.79
N ALA A 99 -16.36 -0.70 5.65
CA ALA A 99 -15.95 -1.28 6.91
C ALA A 99 -16.16 -0.24 8.01
N ASP A 100 -16.61 -0.67 9.18
CA ASP A 100 -16.89 0.22 10.31
C ASP A 100 -15.60 0.70 11.01
N SER A 101 -14.45 0.08 10.70
CA SER A 101 -13.13 0.43 11.23
C SER A 101 -12.05 0.41 10.15
N SER A 102 -11.02 1.23 10.34
CA SER A 102 -9.85 1.34 9.45
C SER A 102 -8.55 1.11 10.23
N PRO A 103 -8.24 -0.16 10.58
CA PRO A 103 -7.04 -0.53 11.34
C PRO A 103 -5.78 -0.54 10.44
N ILE A 104 -5.42 0.60 9.85
CA ILE A 104 -4.35 0.74 8.85
C ILE A 104 -2.99 0.30 9.40
N MET A 105 -2.62 0.74 10.61
CA MET A 105 -1.35 0.37 11.25
C MET A 105 -1.22 -1.14 11.43
N GLU A 106 -2.29 -1.79 11.88
CA GLU A 106 -2.34 -3.22 12.15
C GLU A 106 -2.30 -4.02 10.84
N SER A 107 -3.07 -3.60 9.83
CA SER A 107 -3.04 -4.21 8.50
C SER A 107 -1.67 -4.04 7.82
N LEU A 108 -0.97 -2.92 8.02
CA LEU A 108 0.42 -2.74 7.57
C LEU A 108 1.37 -3.75 8.21
N GLN A 109 1.26 -3.98 9.53
CA GLN A 109 2.10 -4.97 10.22
C GLN A 109 1.79 -6.39 9.74
N ALA A 110 0.51 -6.74 9.57
CA ALA A 110 0.11 -8.04 9.03
C ALA A 110 0.63 -8.26 7.61
N LEU A 111 0.47 -7.27 6.73
CA LEU A 111 0.99 -7.30 5.36
C LEU A 111 2.51 -7.52 5.35
N ALA A 112 3.26 -6.80 6.17
CA ALA A 112 4.71 -6.95 6.25
C ALA A 112 5.14 -8.31 6.80
N ALA A 113 4.44 -8.82 7.82
CA ALA A 113 4.72 -10.11 8.43
C ALA A 113 4.47 -11.28 7.46
N ASP A 114 3.39 -11.21 6.67
CA ASP A 114 3.02 -12.26 5.72
C ASP A 114 3.75 -12.12 4.38
N THR A 115 4.34 -10.97 4.09
CA THR A 115 5.14 -10.78 2.86
C THR A 115 6.45 -11.56 2.99
N PRO A 116 6.68 -12.60 2.16
CA PRO A 116 7.84 -13.47 2.33
C PRO A 116 9.15 -12.70 2.22
N GLY A 117 9.95 -12.77 3.28
CA GLY A 117 11.28 -12.15 3.36
C GLY A 117 11.28 -10.63 3.53
N PHE A 118 10.15 -9.97 3.79
CA PHE A 118 10.09 -8.50 3.84
C PHE A 118 11.10 -7.88 4.81
N VAL A 119 11.13 -8.37 6.04
CA VAL A 119 12.03 -7.84 7.09
C VAL A 119 13.49 -8.24 6.84
N THR A 120 13.74 -9.39 6.22
CA THR A 120 15.08 -9.99 6.04
C THR A 120 15.72 -9.69 4.68
N PHE A 121 15.05 -8.95 3.80
CA PHE A 121 15.57 -8.67 2.46
C PHE A 121 16.52 -7.48 2.48
N ASP A 122 17.77 -7.71 2.05
CA ASP A 122 18.83 -6.70 2.00
C ASP A 122 18.76 -5.75 0.79
N GLY A 123 17.81 -5.98 -0.13
CA GLY A 123 17.61 -5.14 -1.30
C GLY A 123 16.55 -4.05 -1.10
N PRO A 124 16.25 -3.26 -2.15
CA PRO A 124 15.27 -2.19 -2.06
C PRO A 124 13.87 -2.70 -1.68
N ARG A 125 13.29 -2.08 -0.65
CA ARG A 125 11.94 -2.36 -0.16
C ARG A 125 11.08 -1.14 -0.34
N ARG A 126 9.86 -1.35 -0.84
CA ARG A 126 8.87 -0.30 -1.01
C ARG A 126 7.54 -0.71 -0.38
N VAL A 127 6.92 0.23 0.32
CA VAL A 127 5.55 0.15 0.80
C VAL A 127 4.73 1.15 0.01
N ILE A 128 3.65 0.70 -0.60
CA ILE A 128 2.65 1.56 -1.25
C ILE A 128 1.40 1.49 -0.39
N LEU A 129 0.98 2.62 0.17
CA LEU A 129 -0.25 2.75 0.95
C LEU A 129 -1.27 3.54 0.16
N VAL A 130 -2.44 2.96 -0.10
CA VAL A 130 -3.59 3.66 -0.69
C VAL A 130 -4.61 3.83 0.42
N SER A 131 -4.88 5.04 0.90
CA SER A 131 -5.74 5.27 2.06
C SER A 131 -6.17 6.74 2.17
N ASP A 132 -7.26 7.00 2.89
CA ASP A 132 -7.63 8.34 3.37
C ASP A 132 -6.77 8.81 4.56
N LEU A 133 -5.94 7.89 5.10
CA LEU A 133 -5.05 8.04 6.25
C LEU A 133 -5.75 8.16 7.61
N LEU A 134 -7.06 7.90 7.69
CA LEU A 134 -7.83 7.97 8.93
C LEU A 134 -7.80 6.65 9.70
N GLN A 135 -6.78 6.50 10.53
CA GLN A 135 -6.68 5.36 11.44
C GLN A 135 -7.90 5.31 12.37
N HIS A 136 -8.58 4.17 12.39
CA HIS A 136 -9.68 3.87 13.29
C HIS A 136 -9.60 2.43 13.80
N SER A 137 -9.03 2.25 14.99
CA SER A 137 -8.99 0.98 15.70
C SER A 137 -9.09 1.17 17.22
N GLU A 138 -9.06 0.05 17.95
CA GLU A 138 -8.90 0.05 19.41
C GLU A 138 -7.58 0.69 19.83
N ALA A 139 -6.50 0.51 19.05
CA ALA A 139 -5.18 0.99 19.41
C ALA A 139 -5.02 2.50 19.27
N LEU A 140 -5.67 3.10 18.26
CA LEU A 140 -5.68 4.52 17.96
C LEU A 140 -6.89 4.86 17.09
N SER A 141 -7.55 5.99 17.36
CA SER A 141 -8.63 6.48 16.50
C SER A 141 -8.56 7.99 16.34
N MET A 142 -8.31 8.43 15.10
CA MET A 142 -8.34 9.85 14.76
C MET A 142 -9.75 10.45 14.95
N TYR A 143 -10.81 9.65 14.85
CA TYR A 143 -12.18 10.06 15.17
C TYR A 143 -12.41 10.39 16.66
N ARG A 144 -11.55 9.89 17.55
CA ARG A 144 -11.58 10.23 18.99
C ARG A 144 -10.68 11.43 19.33
N GLY A 145 -10.02 12.02 18.33
CA GLY A 145 -9.01 13.06 18.52
C GLY A 145 -7.64 12.50 18.97
N ASP A 146 -7.37 11.21 18.74
CA ASP A 146 -6.05 10.65 18.96
C ASP A 146 -5.06 11.18 17.90
N ASN A 147 -3.84 11.50 18.33
CA ASN A 147 -2.78 12.04 17.49
C ASN A 147 -1.42 11.43 17.86
N TRP A 148 -0.34 11.96 17.28
CA TRP A 148 1.00 11.40 17.54
C TRP A 148 1.39 11.47 19.02
N ASP A 149 1.08 12.57 19.71
CA ASP A 149 1.43 12.72 21.12
C ASP A 149 0.61 11.78 22.01
N SER A 150 -0.70 11.62 21.76
CA SER A 150 -1.51 10.66 22.51
C SER A 150 -1.08 9.22 22.23
N PHE A 151 -0.73 8.90 20.99
CA PHE A 151 -0.20 7.59 20.60
C PHE A 151 1.12 7.27 21.29
N ARG A 152 2.09 8.20 21.25
CA ARG A 152 3.42 8.03 21.85
C ARG A 152 3.33 7.76 23.36
N ASN A 153 2.34 8.35 24.03
CA ASN A 153 2.11 8.18 25.46
C ASN A 153 1.26 6.92 25.78
N SER A 154 0.80 6.18 24.78
CA SER A 154 0.04 4.95 24.95
C SER A 154 0.94 3.72 25.07
N GLY A 155 0.42 2.65 25.70
CA GLY A 155 1.13 1.36 25.75
C GLY A 155 1.30 0.68 24.37
N ASN A 156 0.55 1.13 23.35
CA ASN A 156 0.66 0.58 21.99
C ASN A 156 1.94 1.06 21.28
N PHE A 157 2.49 2.21 21.68
CA PHE A 157 3.71 2.76 21.08
C PHE A 157 4.92 1.83 21.25
N GLU A 158 5.02 1.14 22.41
CA GLU A 158 6.12 0.21 22.68
C GLU A 158 6.08 -1.03 21.78
N ARG A 159 4.91 -1.35 21.21
CA ARG A 159 4.71 -2.47 20.27
C ARG A 159 5.14 -2.13 18.85
N VAL A 160 5.37 -0.85 18.55
CA VAL A 160 5.85 -0.38 17.26
C VAL A 160 7.35 -0.67 17.14
N GLY A 161 7.68 -1.67 16.32
CA GLY A 161 9.04 -2.07 16.00
C GLY A 161 9.67 -1.23 14.89
N MET A 162 10.68 -1.81 14.23
CA MET A 162 11.36 -1.23 13.06
C MET A 162 11.08 -2.10 11.82
N THR A 163 9.81 -2.44 11.59
CA THR A 163 9.40 -3.37 10.53
C THR A 163 9.74 -2.85 9.13
N PHE A 164 9.77 -1.53 8.97
CA PHE A 164 9.96 -0.84 7.69
C PHE A 164 11.33 -0.18 7.57
N LEU A 165 12.35 -0.66 8.30
CA LEU A 165 13.70 -0.12 8.26
C LEU A 165 14.21 0.11 6.82
N ASP A 166 14.67 1.31 6.49
CA ASP A 166 15.18 1.71 5.17
C ASP A 166 14.23 1.44 3.99
N ALA A 167 12.94 1.23 4.24
CA ALA A 167 11.96 1.06 3.18
C ALA A 167 11.50 2.42 2.63
N ASP A 168 11.34 2.50 1.32
CA ASP A 168 10.66 3.63 0.69
C ASP A 168 9.15 3.52 0.92
N VAL A 169 8.51 4.63 1.27
CA VAL A 169 7.05 4.68 1.47
C VAL A 169 6.44 5.66 0.47
N VAL A 170 5.45 5.18 -0.29
CA VAL A 170 4.63 6.02 -1.17
C VAL A 170 3.19 5.92 -0.68
N ILE A 171 2.57 7.07 -0.44
CA ILE A 171 1.18 7.16 -0.02
C ILE A 171 0.36 7.76 -1.15
N TYR A 172 -0.60 7.00 -1.65
CA TYR A 172 -1.67 7.49 -2.52
C TYR A 172 -2.88 7.86 -1.67
N GLN A 173 -3.01 9.15 -1.38
CA GLN A 173 -4.09 9.65 -0.53
C GLN A 173 -5.42 9.67 -1.31
N VAL A 174 -6.44 9.04 -0.75
CA VAL A 174 -7.81 9.07 -1.26
C VAL A 174 -8.55 10.25 -0.59
N PRO A 175 -9.00 11.27 -1.34
CA PRO A 175 -9.77 12.37 -0.74
C PRO A 175 -11.19 11.91 -0.43
N ARG A 176 -11.75 12.45 0.66
CA ARG A 176 -13.15 12.22 1.05
C ARG A 176 -14.02 13.39 0.63
N ALA A 177 -15.30 13.13 0.37
CA ALA A 177 -16.27 14.18 0.04
C ALA A 177 -16.65 15.08 1.24
N ASN A 178 -16.44 14.62 2.48
CA ASN A 178 -16.88 15.30 3.72
C ASN A 178 -15.69 15.58 4.65
N GLU A 179 -14.86 16.56 4.29
CA GLU A 179 -13.59 16.89 5.00
C GLU A 179 -13.73 17.90 6.15
N GLY A 180 -14.93 18.45 6.39
CA GLY A 180 -15.13 19.74 7.08
C GLY A 180 -14.65 19.88 8.53
N SER A 181 -14.06 18.85 9.15
CA SER A 181 -13.55 18.88 10.52
C SER A 181 -12.21 18.16 10.72
N ILE A 182 -11.57 17.69 9.66
CA ILE A 182 -10.36 16.86 9.76
C ILE A 182 -9.13 17.75 9.54
N ASP A 183 -8.23 17.77 10.52
CA ASP A 183 -6.94 18.46 10.38
C ASP A 183 -5.97 17.56 9.61
N PHE A 184 -5.85 17.80 8.30
CA PHE A 184 -4.96 17.02 7.45
C PHE A 184 -3.48 17.21 7.79
N ASP A 185 -3.08 18.36 8.32
CA ASP A 185 -1.68 18.59 8.71
C ASP A 185 -1.32 17.69 9.91
N GLU A 186 -2.26 17.49 10.84
CA GLU A 186 -2.09 16.58 11.97
C GLU A 186 -2.02 15.11 11.52
N ILE A 187 -2.82 14.72 10.52
CA ILE A 187 -2.78 13.36 9.94
C ILE A 187 -1.47 13.10 9.22
N GLU A 188 -1.05 14.01 8.34
CA GLU A 188 0.22 13.88 7.62
C GLU A 188 1.40 13.82 8.60
N HIS A 189 1.35 14.65 9.65
CA HIS A 189 2.34 14.61 10.72
C HIS A 189 2.35 13.24 11.44
N PHE A 190 1.19 12.70 11.81
CA PHE A 190 1.09 11.39 12.45
C PHE A 190 1.78 10.31 11.61
N TRP A 191 1.47 10.22 10.31
CA TRP A 191 2.02 9.18 9.45
C TRP A 191 3.51 9.36 9.18
N ALA A 192 3.99 10.60 9.02
CA ALA A 192 5.42 10.86 8.92
C ALA A 192 6.18 10.34 10.15
N MET A 193 5.69 10.65 11.35
CA MET A 193 6.30 10.20 12.60
C MET A 193 6.17 8.69 12.81
N TYR A 194 5.04 8.08 12.41
CA TYR A 194 4.84 6.63 12.50
C TYR A 194 5.83 5.87 11.61
N PHE A 195 6.01 6.28 10.36
CA PHE A 195 6.97 5.65 9.45
C PHE A 195 8.42 5.91 9.86
N GLU A 196 8.74 7.11 10.36
CA GLU A 196 10.05 7.40 10.94
C GLU A 196 10.35 6.47 12.13
N ARG A 197 9.39 6.28 13.04
CA ARG A 197 9.53 5.35 14.18
C ARG A 197 9.77 3.90 13.74
N GLN A 198 9.18 3.51 12.61
CA GLN A 198 9.37 2.18 12.00
C GLN A 198 10.70 2.05 11.24
N GLY A 199 11.50 3.12 11.17
CA GLY A 199 12.79 3.17 10.49
C GLY A 199 12.69 3.38 8.97
N ALA A 200 11.51 3.71 8.44
CA ALA A 200 11.33 3.95 7.01
C ALA A 200 11.85 5.33 6.59
N HIS A 201 12.06 5.51 5.28
CA HIS A 201 12.23 6.85 4.73
C HIS A 201 10.94 7.68 4.86
N LEU A 202 11.07 9.01 4.84
CA LEU A 202 9.92 9.89 4.87
C LEU A 202 8.97 9.57 3.70
N PRO A 203 7.66 9.42 3.96
CA PRO A 203 6.69 9.07 2.93
C PRO A 203 6.60 10.13 1.82
N GLU A 204 6.53 9.67 0.57
CA GLU A 204 6.12 10.49 -0.57
C GLU A 204 4.58 10.47 -0.67
N LEU A 205 3.93 11.61 -0.45
CA LEU A 205 2.47 11.74 -0.54
C LEU A 205 2.02 12.19 -1.94
N LYS A 206 1.04 11.47 -2.51
CA LYS A 206 0.38 11.78 -3.79
C LYS A 206 -1.13 11.75 -3.60
N ARG A 207 -1.79 12.89 -3.74
CA ARG A 207 -3.25 12.99 -3.59
C ARG A 207 -3.96 12.60 -4.89
N LEU A 208 -4.87 11.63 -4.82
CA LEU A 208 -5.78 11.31 -5.92
C LEU A 208 -6.66 12.53 -6.21
N GLY A 209 -6.76 12.90 -7.47
CA GLY A 209 -7.61 14.01 -7.90
C GLY A 209 -9.01 13.51 -8.27
N ASP A 210 -9.98 14.40 -8.19
CA ASP A 210 -11.38 14.15 -8.53
C ASP A 210 -11.92 15.08 -9.65
N LEU A 211 -11.05 15.90 -10.27
CA LEU A 211 -11.38 16.90 -11.30
C LEU A 211 -10.81 16.57 -12.69
#